data_AF-A0A1J3IGN5-F1
#
_entry.id   AF-A0A1J3IGN5-F1
#
_cell.length_a   1.000
_cell.length_b   1.000
_cell.length_c   1.000
_cell.angle_alpha   90.00
_cell.angle_beta   90.00
_cell.angle_gamma   90.00
#
_symmetry.space_group_name_H-M   'P 1'
#
loop_
_entity.id
_entity.type
_entity.pdbx_description
1 polymer ?
#
loop_
_entity_poly.entity_id
_entity_poly.type
_entity_poly.pdbx_seq_one_letter_code
_entity_poly.pdbx_strand_id
1 'polypeptide(L)'
;PQMILDDFIISVFLNCVAYEQFYADSSNHITSYVAFMGCLLKHEDDAAFLNEKGIIENYFGSGVEVSQIFKVIGKDIVFHVSESYLAEVFEGVNEYTSKGCHVHCAEFLHTHFDTPWTCLSSCAALTLLILTVFQAFFAGYAYFRPPKDK
;
A
#
# COMPACT_ATOMS: atom_id res chain seq x y z
N PRO A 1 7.99 -17.02 1.16
CA PRO A 1 9.24 -17.60 0.62
C PRO A 1 10.12 -16.48 0.07
N GLN A 2 11.42 -16.48 0.37
CA GLN A 2 12.34 -15.49 -0.18
C GLN A 2 12.67 -15.86 -1.63
N MET A 3 12.66 -14.87 -2.52
CA MET A 3 12.84 -15.05 -3.95
C MET A 3 14.12 -14.38 -4.41
N ILE A 4 15.12 -15.18 -4.78
CA ILE A 4 16.36 -14.68 -5.36
C ILE A 4 16.09 -14.34 -6.82
N LEU A 5 16.31 -13.08 -7.20
CA LEU A 5 16.15 -12.64 -8.57
C LEU A 5 17.51 -12.59 -9.25
N ASP A 6 17.72 -13.49 -10.20
CA ASP A 6 18.87 -13.56 -11.10
C ASP A 6 18.41 -13.83 -12.56
N ASP A 7 19.34 -13.78 -13.51
CA ASP A 7 19.04 -13.95 -14.95
C ASP A 7 18.43 -15.33 -15.25
N PHE A 8 18.81 -16.33 -14.47
CA PHE A 8 18.32 -17.70 -14.62
C PHE A 8 16.85 -17.79 -14.23
N ILE A 9 16.48 -17.27 -13.06
CA ILE A 9 15.12 -17.26 -12.54
C ILE A 9 14.18 -16.44 -13.44
N ILE A 10 14.65 -15.31 -13.98
CA ILE A 10 13.89 -14.53 -14.97
C ILE A 10 13.61 -15.37 -16.22
N SER A 11 14.63 -16.05 -16.74
CA SER A 11 14.49 -16.92 -17.92
C SER A 11 13.51 -18.07 -17.65
N VAL A 12 13.54 -18.64 -16.44
CA VAL A 12 12.58 -19.66 -16.01
C VAL A 12 11.17 -19.10 -16.02
N PHE A 13 10.93 -17.92 -15.43
CA PHE A 13 9.59 -17.32 -15.45
C PHE A 13 9.08 -17.05 -16.86
N LEU A 14 9.92 -16.46 -17.72
CA LEU A 14 9.54 -16.19 -19.11
C LEU A 14 9.14 -17.48 -19.85
N ASN A 15 9.93 -18.54 -19.72
CA ASN A 15 9.65 -19.81 -20.36
C ASN A 15 8.41 -20.49 -19.78
N CYS A 16 8.22 -20.44 -18.46
CA CYS A 16 7.04 -21.00 -17.80
C CYS A 16 5.77 -20.24 -18.20
N VAL A 17 5.80 -18.90 -18.20
CA VAL A 17 4.66 -18.08 -18.65
C VAL A 17 4.35 -18.37 -20.12
N ALA A 18 5.36 -18.43 -20.99
CA ALA A 18 5.15 -18.75 -22.40
C ALA A 18 4.56 -20.16 -22.58
N TYR A 19 5.01 -21.14 -21.80
CA TYR A 19 4.44 -22.49 -21.78
C TYR A 19 2.98 -22.47 -21.32
N GLU A 20 2.68 -21.79 -20.20
CA GLU A 20 1.32 -21.73 -19.65
C GLU A 20 0.35 -21.05 -20.62
N GLN A 21 0.79 -19.99 -21.31
CA GLN A 21 -0.04 -19.29 -22.29
C GLN A 21 -0.27 -20.07 -23.59
N PHE A 22 0.69 -20.90 -24.01
CA PHE A 22 0.56 -21.65 -25.25
C PHE A 22 -0.31 -22.91 -25.08
N TYR A 23 -0.35 -23.47 -23.87
CA TYR A 23 -1.10 -24.69 -23.58
C TYR A 23 -2.30 -24.39 -22.67
N ALA A 24 -3.49 -24.31 -23.26
CA ALA A 24 -4.75 -24.01 -22.56
C ALA A 24 -5.13 -25.01 -21.45
N ASP A 25 -4.63 -26.26 -21.52
CA ASP A 25 -4.87 -27.29 -20.50
C ASP A 25 -3.85 -27.23 -19.33
N SER A 26 -2.91 -26.29 -19.37
CA SER A 26 -1.90 -26.12 -18.31
C SER A 26 -2.41 -25.23 -17.18
N SER A 27 -1.82 -25.35 -15.99
CA SER A 27 -2.16 -24.50 -14.86
C SER A 27 -1.63 -23.08 -15.05
N ASN A 28 -2.38 -22.05 -14.66
CA ASN A 28 -1.93 -20.65 -14.72
C ASN A 28 -1.20 -20.17 -13.44
N HIS A 29 -0.51 -21.07 -12.73
CA HIS A 29 0.06 -20.74 -11.41
C HIS A 29 1.24 -19.77 -11.53
N ILE A 30 2.17 -20.01 -12.45
CA ILE A 30 3.34 -19.15 -12.59
C ILE A 30 2.93 -17.81 -13.17
N THR A 31 2.06 -17.81 -14.17
CA THR A 31 1.48 -16.62 -14.78
C THR A 31 0.74 -15.76 -13.76
N SER A 32 -0.04 -16.39 -12.88
CA SER A 32 -0.70 -15.70 -11.76
C SER A 32 0.27 -15.02 -10.81
N TYR A 33 1.33 -15.73 -10.42
CA TYR A 33 2.34 -15.20 -9.51
C TYR A 33 3.10 -14.03 -10.14
N VAL A 34 3.52 -14.18 -11.39
CA VAL A 34 4.26 -13.15 -12.13
C VAL A 34 3.39 -11.91 -12.36
N ALA A 35 2.11 -12.08 -12.70
CA ALA A 35 1.17 -10.97 -12.81
C ALA A 35 0.97 -10.24 -11.47
N PHE A 36 0.87 -10.99 -10.37
CA PHE A 36 0.79 -10.41 -9.02
C PHE A 36 2.05 -9.63 -8.66
N MET A 37 3.24 -10.20 -8.87
CA MET A 37 4.51 -9.50 -8.62
C MET A 37 4.66 -8.25 -9.51
N GLY A 38 4.20 -8.30 -10.77
CA GLY A 38 4.15 -7.12 -11.64
C GLY A 38 3.17 -6.04 -11.17
N CYS A 39 2.11 -6.39 -10.44
CA CYS A 39 1.23 -5.41 -9.81
C CYS A 39 1.87 -4.73 -8.59
N LEU A 40 2.73 -5.46 -7.86
CA LEU A 40 3.45 -4.95 -6.70
C LEU A 40 4.68 -4.12 -7.08
N LEU A 41 5.40 -4.50 -8.14
CA LEU A 41 6.66 -3.89 -8.58
C LEU A 41 6.44 -2.84 -9.66
N LYS A 42 5.66 -1.78 -9.37
CA LYS A 42 5.37 -0.71 -10.36
C LYS A 42 6.48 0.34 -10.41
N HIS A 43 7.09 0.62 -9.27
CA HIS A 43 8.13 1.62 -9.09
C HIS A 43 9.39 1.01 -8.49
N GLU A 44 10.52 1.72 -8.62
CA GLU A 44 11.79 1.29 -8.03
C GLU A 44 11.72 1.20 -6.50
N ASP A 45 10.94 2.09 -5.88
CA ASP A 45 10.69 2.12 -4.44
C ASP A 45 10.00 0.85 -3.94
N ASP A 46 9.09 0.29 -4.75
CA ASP A 46 8.41 -0.96 -4.42
C ASP A 46 9.40 -2.13 -4.40
N ALA A 47 10.35 -2.15 -5.35
CA ALA A 47 11.41 -3.15 -5.39
C ALA A 47 12.34 -3.03 -4.17
N ALA A 48 12.69 -1.79 -3.79
CA ALA A 48 13.49 -1.54 -2.59
C ALA A 48 12.76 -2.00 -1.32
N PHE A 49 11.47 -1.70 -1.20
CA PHE A 49 10.63 -2.12 -0.07
C PHE A 49 10.53 -3.65 0.03
N LEU A 50 10.28 -4.35 -1.06
CA LEU A 50 10.21 -5.82 -1.06
C LEU A 50 11.57 -6.46 -0.75
N ASN A 51 12.68 -5.81 -1.14
CA ASN A 51 14.03 -6.23 -0.79
C ASN A 51 14.33 -6.02 0.70
N GLU A 52 13.93 -4.88 1.28
CA GLU A 52 14.06 -4.62 2.72
C GLU A 52 13.23 -5.62 3.56
N LYS A 53 12.03 -5.98 3.09
CA LYS A 53 11.20 -7.01 3.71
C LYS A 53 11.73 -8.43 3.50
N GLY A 54 12.81 -8.60 2.75
CA GLY A 54 13.42 -9.89 2.45
C GLY A 54 12.52 -10.81 1.63
N ILE A 55 11.54 -10.25 0.92
CA ILE A 55 10.62 -11.00 0.05
C ILE A 55 11.33 -11.31 -1.27
N ILE A 56 12.05 -10.31 -1.80
CA ILE A 56 12.91 -10.44 -2.97
C ILE A 56 14.35 -10.22 -2.52
N GLU A 57 15.29 -10.97 -3.06
CA GLU A 57 16.71 -10.71 -2.91
C GLU A 57 17.27 -10.33 -4.27
N ASN A 58 17.63 -9.05 -4.41
CA ASN A 58 18.05 -8.50 -5.69
C ASN A 58 19.54 -8.67 -5.93
N TYR A 59 19.92 -9.55 -6.86
CA TYR A 59 21.30 -9.71 -7.32
C TYR A 59 21.68 -8.79 -8.50
N PHE A 60 20.70 -8.07 -9.07
CA PHE A 60 20.90 -7.12 -10.18
C PHE A 60 21.45 -5.76 -9.72
N GLY A 61 21.56 -5.53 -8.40
CA GLY A 61 22.16 -4.31 -7.84
C GLY A 61 21.29 -3.04 -7.94
N SER A 62 20.27 -3.00 -8.80
CA SER A 62 19.32 -1.88 -8.92
C SER A 62 17.87 -2.33 -8.88
N GLY A 63 17.03 -1.65 -8.09
CA GLY A 63 15.57 -1.89 -8.07
C GLY A 63 14.87 -1.49 -9.38
N VAL A 64 15.50 -0.63 -10.18
CA VAL A 64 15.01 -0.23 -11.50
C VAL A 64 14.92 -1.42 -12.44
N GLU A 65 15.98 -2.24 -12.50
CA GLU A 65 16.03 -3.41 -13.38
C GLU A 65 14.95 -4.42 -13.01
N VAL A 66 14.77 -4.68 -11.71
CA VAL A 66 13.72 -5.56 -11.18
C VAL A 66 12.33 -5.11 -11.62
N SER A 67 11.99 -3.82 -11.40
CA SER A 67 10.68 -3.29 -11.79
C SER A 67 10.48 -3.33 -13.31
N GLN A 68 11.52 -3.06 -14.11
CA GLN A 68 11.46 -3.12 -15.56
C GLN A 68 11.21 -4.53 -16.08
N ILE A 69 11.88 -5.54 -15.51
CA ILE A 69 11.71 -6.93 -15.89
C ILE A 69 10.27 -7.38 -15.67
N PHE A 70 9.72 -7.18 -14.47
CA PHE A 70 8.33 -7.56 -14.19
C PHE A 70 7.32 -6.76 -15.00
N LYS A 71 7.61 -5.49 -15.31
CA LYS A 71 6.80 -4.68 -16.23
C LYS A 71 6.81 -5.23 -17.65
N VAL A 72 7.95 -5.69 -18.16
CA VAL A 72 8.08 -6.30 -19.49
C VAL A 72 7.36 -7.64 -19.51
N ILE A 73 7.59 -8.50 -18.51
CA ILE A 73 6.94 -9.80 -18.42
C ILE A 73 5.43 -9.63 -18.31
N GLY A 74 4.95 -8.68 -17.49
CA GLY A 74 3.52 -8.40 -17.31
C GLY A 74 2.82 -7.75 -18.50
N LYS A 75 3.54 -7.15 -19.45
CA LYS A 75 2.96 -6.33 -20.52
C LYS A 75 2.09 -7.12 -21.50
N ASP A 76 2.49 -8.36 -21.78
CA ASP A 76 1.84 -9.21 -22.79
C ASP A 76 1.16 -10.44 -22.14
N ILE A 77 0.94 -10.39 -20.82
CA ILE A 77 0.26 -11.48 -20.13
C ILE A 77 -1.26 -11.35 -20.24
N VAL A 78 -1.89 -12.33 -20.88
CA VAL A 78 -3.34 -12.55 -20.78
C VAL A 78 -3.62 -13.20 -19.41
N PHE A 79 -3.97 -12.37 -18.43
CA PHE A 79 -4.24 -12.81 -17.05
C PHE A 79 -5.70 -12.59 -16.66
N HIS A 80 -6.39 -13.67 -16.29
CA HIS A 80 -7.72 -13.62 -15.70
C HIS A 80 -7.62 -13.79 -14.18
N VAL A 81 -7.80 -12.68 -13.46
CA VAL A 81 -7.73 -12.64 -11.98
C VAL A 81 -8.68 -13.66 -11.34
N SER A 82 -9.87 -13.87 -11.92
CA SER A 82 -10.91 -14.78 -11.42
C SER A 82 -10.55 -16.27 -11.51
N GLU A 83 -9.63 -16.63 -12.39
CA GLU A 83 -9.17 -18.02 -12.58
C GLU A 83 -7.83 -18.28 -11.87
N SER A 84 -7.28 -17.25 -11.23
CA SER A 84 -6.05 -17.32 -10.49
C SER A 84 -6.26 -17.93 -9.10
N TYR A 85 -5.29 -18.71 -8.64
CA TYR A 85 -5.24 -19.13 -7.24
C TYR A 85 -5.06 -17.94 -6.27
N LEU A 86 -4.68 -16.75 -6.78
CA LEU A 86 -4.57 -15.51 -6.02
C LEU A 86 -5.83 -14.64 -6.09
N ALA A 87 -6.94 -15.13 -6.66
CA ALA A 87 -8.18 -14.36 -6.80
C ALA A 87 -8.63 -13.73 -5.48
N GLU A 88 -8.67 -14.52 -4.39
CA GLU A 88 -9.05 -14.03 -3.05
C GLU A 88 -8.09 -12.97 -2.51
N VAL A 89 -6.79 -13.07 -2.84
CA VAL A 89 -5.78 -12.08 -2.42
C VAL A 89 -6.01 -10.77 -3.16
N PHE A 90 -6.24 -10.82 -4.48
CA PHE A 90 -6.58 -9.64 -5.28
C PHE A 90 -7.87 -9.00 -4.81
N GLU A 91 -8.91 -9.80 -4.53
CA GLU A 91 -10.19 -9.32 -4.01
C GLU A 91 -10.02 -8.66 -2.64
N GLY A 92 -9.31 -9.30 -1.71
CA GLY A 92 -9.06 -8.75 -0.38
C GLY A 92 -8.25 -7.45 -0.41
N VAL A 93 -7.22 -7.36 -1.25
CA VAL A 93 -6.44 -6.12 -1.43
C VAL A 93 -7.30 -5.02 -2.06
N ASN A 94 -8.10 -5.36 -3.07
CA ASN A 94 -9.00 -4.41 -3.71
C ASN A 94 -10.10 -3.94 -2.75
N GLU A 95 -10.67 -4.83 -1.93
CA GLU A 95 -11.66 -4.49 -0.91
C GLU A 95 -11.05 -3.58 0.15
N TYR A 96 -9.87 -3.93 0.66
CA TYR A 96 -9.12 -3.13 1.64
C TYR A 96 -8.83 -1.72 1.13
N THR A 97 -8.47 -1.61 -0.15
CA THR A 97 -8.21 -0.32 -0.81
C THR A 97 -9.51 0.44 -1.12
N SER A 98 -10.59 -0.27 -1.49
CA SER A 98 -11.89 0.35 -1.84
C SER A 98 -12.65 0.89 -0.62
N LYS A 99 -12.39 0.34 0.58
CA LYS A 99 -12.81 0.91 1.86
C LYS A 99 -11.98 2.16 2.14
N GLY A 100 -12.20 3.20 1.33
CA GLY A 100 -11.40 4.42 1.20
C GLY A 100 -11.16 5.20 2.49
N CYS A 101 -11.79 4.83 3.61
CA CYS A 101 -11.43 5.34 4.93
C CYS A 101 -9.97 5.05 5.27
N HIS A 102 -9.44 3.86 4.96
CA HIS A 102 -8.02 3.55 5.25
C HIS A 102 -7.06 4.28 4.33
N VAL A 103 -7.38 4.40 3.05
CA VAL A 103 -6.54 5.13 2.08
C VAL A 103 -6.53 6.62 2.41
N HIS A 104 -7.70 7.21 2.67
CA HIS A 104 -7.78 8.61 3.08
C HIS A 104 -7.21 8.86 4.48
N CYS A 105 -7.33 7.92 5.43
CA CYS A 105 -6.65 8.04 6.72
C CYS A 105 -5.14 7.95 6.58
N ALA A 106 -4.62 7.06 5.73
CA ALA A 106 -3.18 6.95 5.47
C ALA A 106 -2.65 8.20 4.77
N GLU A 107 -3.37 8.71 3.78
CA GLU A 107 -3.02 9.94 3.07
C GLU A 107 -3.10 11.17 3.99
N PHE A 108 -4.16 11.29 4.80
CA PHE A 108 -4.32 12.36 5.79
C PHE A 108 -3.23 12.29 6.87
N LEU A 109 -2.91 11.09 7.35
CA LEU A 109 -1.86 10.91 8.35
C LEU A 109 -0.49 11.25 7.76
N HIS A 110 -0.19 10.79 6.54
CA HIS A 110 1.07 11.09 5.88
C HIS A 110 1.20 12.60 5.59
N THR A 111 0.18 13.23 5.00
CA THR A 111 0.23 14.65 4.61
C THR A 111 0.17 15.60 5.80
N HIS A 112 -0.59 15.30 6.86
CA HIS A 112 -0.68 16.17 8.04
C HIS A 112 0.33 15.84 9.14
N PHE A 113 0.85 14.60 9.21
CA PHE A 113 1.76 14.16 10.27
C PHE A 113 3.14 13.72 9.75
N ASP A 114 3.50 14.06 8.51
CA ASP A 114 4.83 13.77 7.92
C ASP A 114 5.99 14.29 8.77
N THR A 115 5.78 15.42 9.47
CA THR A 115 6.77 16.04 10.34
C THR A 115 6.31 15.98 11.78
N PRO A 116 7.16 15.53 12.74
CA PRO A 116 6.83 15.51 14.17
C PRO A 116 6.32 16.86 14.70
N TRP A 117 6.82 17.94 14.09
CA TRP A 117 6.45 19.33 14.40
C TRP A 117 5.00 19.68 14.03
N THR A 118 4.50 19.19 12.90
CA THR A 118 3.12 19.45 12.46
C THR A 118 2.12 18.74 13.36
N CYS A 119 2.45 17.51 13.78
CA CYS A 119 1.72 16.78 14.80
C CYS A 119 1.61 17.57 16.11
N LEU A 120 2.75 18.04 16.64
CA LEU A 120 2.80 18.76 17.90
C LEU A 120 2.01 20.08 17.85
N SER A 121 2.14 20.81 16.75
CA SER A 121 1.38 22.05 16.50
C SER A 121 -0.13 21.79 16.45
N SER A 122 -0.54 20.74 15.74
CA SER A 122 -1.95 20.36 15.63
C SER A 122 -2.54 19.94 16.98
N CYS A 123 -1.79 19.18 17.79
CA CYS A 123 -2.19 18.83 19.15
C CYS A 123 -2.32 20.06 20.07
N ALA A 124 -1.39 21.01 19.95
CA ALA A 124 -1.46 22.27 20.71
C ALA A 124 -2.70 23.09 20.31
N ALA A 125 -2.97 23.23 19.02
CA ALA A 125 -4.15 23.92 18.51
C ALA A 125 -5.46 23.26 18.97
N LEU A 126 -5.54 21.92 18.92
CA LEU A 126 -6.69 21.17 19.41
C LEU A 126 -6.92 21.38 20.92
N THR A 127 -5.84 21.37 21.71
CA THR A 127 -5.89 21.61 23.15
C THR A 127 -6.40 23.01 23.47
N LEU A 128 -5.90 24.03 22.76
CA LEU A 128 -6.37 25.41 22.90
C LEU A 128 -7.85 25.54 22.52
N LEU A 129 -8.29 24.85 21.47
CA LEU A 129 -9.68 24.89 21.03
C LEU A 129 -10.61 24.27 22.08
N ILE A 130 -10.25 23.12 22.65
CA ILE A 130 -10.99 22.48 23.75
C ILE A 130 -11.07 23.41 24.96
N LEU A 131 -9.94 24.02 25.35
CA LEU A 131 -9.88 24.96 26.46
C LEU A 131 -10.79 26.17 26.21
N THR A 132 -10.80 26.70 24.98
CA THR A 132 -11.63 27.84 24.59
C THR A 132 -13.12 27.50 24.68
N VAL A 133 -13.54 26.33 24.20
CA VAL A 133 -14.92 25.86 24.31
C VAL A 133 -15.33 25.70 25.77
N PHE A 134 -14.45 25.11 26.59
CA PHE A 134 -14.70 24.95 28.02
C PHE A 134 -14.86 26.30 28.72
N GLN A 135 -13.95 27.24 28.45
CA GLN A 135 -14.01 28.60 29.00
C GLN A 135 -15.28 29.33 28.55
N ALA A 136 -15.65 29.24 27.28
CA ALA A 136 -16.87 29.84 26.76
C ALA A 136 -18.13 29.25 27.40
N PHE A 137 -18.15 27.93 27.65
CA PHE A 137 -19.24 27.26 28.34
C PHE A 137 -19.41 27.76 29.78
N PHE A 138 -18.33 27.82 30.56
CA PHE A 138 -18.40 28.33 31.94
C PHE A 138 -18.74 29.82 32.00
N ALA A 139 -18.19 30.64 31.09
CA ALA A 139 -18.52 32.05 30.99
C ALA A 139 -20.00 32.26 30.64
N GLY A 140 -20.52 31.51 29.65
CA GLY A 140 -21.95 31.52 29.32
C GLY A 140 -22.82 31.04 30.47
N TYR A 141 -22.43 29.95 31.13
CA TYR A 141 -23.17 29.42 32.29
C TYR A 141 -23.22 30.43 33.45
N ALA A 142 -22.11 31.11 33.75
CA ALA A 142 -22.06 32.16 34.78
C ALA A 142 -22.92 33.38 34.41
N TYR A 143 -23.01 33.72 33.11
CA TYR A 143 -23.88 34.78 32.61
C TYR A 143 -25.37 34.42 32.76
N PHE A 144 -25.76 33.18 32.46
CA PHE A 144 -27.16 32.74 32.58
C PHE A 144 -27.58 32.38 34.02
N ARG A 145 -26.63 32.09 34.92
CA ARG A 145 -26.90 31.77 36.33
C ARG A 145 -25.97 32.55 37.26
N PRO A 146 -26.16 33.87 37.39
CA PRO A 146 -25.30 34.70 38.22
C PRO A 146 -25.37 34.24 39.69
N PRO A 147 -24.24 34.27 40.42
CA PRO A 147 -24.24 33.99 41.85
C PRO A 147 -25.15 35.00 42.56
N LYS A 148 -26.03 34.51 43.44
CA LYS A 148 -26.87 35.38 44.27
C LYS A 148 -25.96 36.12 45.25
N ASP A 149 -25.90 37.44 45.12
CA ASP A 149 -25.31 38.31 46.14
C ASP A 149 -26.02 38.04 47.49
N LYS A 150 -25.22 37.88 48.54
CA LYS A 150 -25.69 37.71 49.93
C LYS A 150 -25.93 39.06 50.60
#